data_AF-U5DN62-F1
#
_entry.id   AF-U5DN62-F1
#
_cell.length_a   1.000
_cell.length_b   1.000
_cell.length_c   1.000
_cell.angle_alpha   90.00
_cell.angle_beta   90.00
_cell.angle_gamma   90.00
#
_symmetry.space_group_name_H-M   'P 1'
#
loop_
_entity.id
_entity.type
_entity.pdbx_description
1 polymer ?
#
loop_
_entity_poly.entity_id
_entity_poly.type
_entity_poly.pdbx_seq_one_letter_code
_entity_poly.pdbx_strand_id
1 'polypeptide(L)'
;MHQTLDAALEINLLHANQAGADHNRAHFDAWGITCLNVMSGPGAGKTALLEKTLAALSAEFAIGVIAGDMTTELDADRLRRFGGPVVAITTGRACHLDSKMVAGGLHQLERECDPSNLDLVFVENVGNLVCPAEFEVGEHAKVALLSVTEGEDKPLKYPIMFREADCLLITKIDLAPYLDADPKRIAANVRQVNPHATIVPVSVKTSSGLNVWFDWVRSCVARGSKRAIAPH
;
A
#
# COMPACT_ATOMS: atom_id res chain seq x y z
N MET A 1 -18.01 12.28 -30.22
CA MET A 1 -18.76 11.01 -30.03
C MET A 1 -17.86 9.83 -29.61
N HIS A 2 -16.56 9.81 -29.98
CA HIS A 2 -15.60 8.81 -29.47
C HIS A 2 -15.20 9.04 -27.99
N GLN A 3 -14.85 10.28 -27.61
CA GLN A 3 -14.46 10.63 -26.23
C GLN A 3 -15.51 10.31 -25.15
N THR A 4 -16.79 10.32 -25.50
CA THR A 4 -17.88 10.01 -24.56
C THR A 4 -18.07 8.52 -24.33
N LEU A 5 -17.72 7.68 -25.31
CA LEU A 5 -17.81 6.22 -25.20
C LEU A 5 -16.65 5.68 -24.36
N ASP A 6 -15.44 6.21 -24.57
CA ASP A 6 -14.24 5.83 -23.81
C ASP A 6 -14.38 6.22 -22.33
N ALA A 7 -14.84 7.45 -22.05
CA ALA A 7 -15.10 7.88 -20.68
C ALA A 7 -16.21 7.05 -19.99
N ALA A 8 -17.27 6.68 -20.71
CA ALA A 8 -18.32 5.83 -20.16
C ALA A 8 -17.82 4.40 -19.90
N LEU A 9 -16.94 3.88 -20.75
CA LEU A 9 -16.30 2.58 -20.55
C LEU A 9 -15.37 2.61 -19.32
N GLU A 10 -14.54 3.65 -19.19
CA GLU A 10 -13.67 3.87 -18.03
C GLU A 10 -14.48 3.95 -16.73
N ILE A 11 -15.55 4.74 -16.70
CA ILE A 11 -16.45 4.84 -15.54
C ILE A 11 -17.04 3.47 -15.18
N ASN A 12 -17.49 2.69 -16.18
CA ASN A 12 -18.01 1.35 -15.94
C ASN A 12 -16.95 0.39 -15.40
N LEU A 13 -15.70 0.49 -15.88
CA LEU A 13 -14.59 -0.31 -15.37
C LEU A 13 -14.26 0.05 -13.92
N LEU A 14 -14.21 1.33 -13.58
CA LEU A 14 -13.98 1.79 -12.20
C LEU A 14 -15.13 1.36 -11.26
N HIS A 15 -16.39 1.47 -11.70
CA HIS A 15 -17.53 0.98 -10.93
C HIS A 15 -17.48 -0.55 -10.72
N ALA A 16 -17.15 -1.31 -11.76
CA ALA A 16 -17.00 -2.75 -11.66
C ALA A 16 -15.84 -3.13 -10.73
N ASN A 17 -14.74 -2.35 -10.74
CA ASN A 17 -13.64 -2.53 -9.79
C ASN A 17 -14.08 -2.22 -8.36
N GLN A 18 -14.83 -1.15 -8.14
CA GLN A 18 -15.30 -0.77 -6.80
C GLN A 18 -16.14 -1.88 -6.17
N ALA A 19 -17.07 -2.48 -6.92
CA ALA A 19 -17.86 -3.60 -6.43
C ALA A 19 -16.98 -4.81 -6.02
N GLY A 20 -15.89 -5.06 -6.75
CA GLY A 20 -14.91 -6.07 -6.37
C GLY A 20 -14.10 -5.69 -5.12
N ALA A 21 -13.71 -4.43 -4.99
CA ALA A 21 -12.98 -3.92 -3.84
C ALA A 21 -13.84 -3.99 -2.56
N ASP A 22 -15.13 -3.67 -2.66
CA ASP A 22 -16.09 -3.79 -1.56
C ASP A 22 -16.27 -5.26 -1.14
N HIS A 23 -16.26 -6.19 -2.09
CA HIS A 23 -16.28 -7.62 -1.79
C HIS A 23 -15.01 -8.08 -1.07
N ASN A 24 -13.83 -7.62 -1.51
CA ASN A 24 -12.57 -7.91 -0.83
C ASN A 24 -12.54 -7.32 0.59
N ARG A 25 -13.02 -6.08 0.77
CA ARG A 25 -13.20 -5.46 2.10
C ARG A 25 -14.02 -6.37 3.00
N ALA A 26 -15.17 -6.87 2.52
CA ALA A 26 -16.04 -7.73 3.31
C ALA A 26 -15.35 -9.04 3.72
N HIS A 27 -14.50 -9.62 2.88
CA HIS A 27 -13.68 -10.80 3.25
C HIS A 27 -12.67 -10.47 4.34
N PHE A 28 -11.91 -9.38 4.18
CA PHE A 28 -10.98 -8.96 5.23
C PHE A 28 -11.69 -8.68 6.56
N ASP A 29 -12.83 -7.97 6.52
CA ASP A 29 -13.64 -7.69 7.71
C ASP A 29 -14.15 -8.98 8.36
N ALA A 30 -14.63 -9.94 7.57
CA ALA A 30 -15.11 -11.24 8.06
C ALA A 30 -14.01 -12.07 8.73
N TRP A 31 -12.77 -11.96 8.24
CA TRP A 31 -11.60 -12.61 8.83
C TRP A 31 -10.95 -11.78 9.97
N GLY A 32 -11.42 -10.55 10.21
CA GLY A 32 -10.83 -9.66 11.21
C GLY A 32 -9.46 -9.07 10.80
N ILE A 33 -9.10 -9.14 9.51
CA ILE A 33 -7.81 -8.70 8.98
C ILE A 33 -7.84 -7.22 8.65
N THR A 34 -6.83 -6.48 9.11
CA THR A 34 -6.56 -5.13 8.59
C THR A 34 -5.73 -5.23 7.31
N CYS A 35 -6.29 -4.86 6.17
CA CYS A 35 -5.58 -4.71 4.89
C CYS A 35 -4.99 -3.30 4.69
N LEU A 36 -3.73 -3.17 4.28
CA LEU A 36 -3.05 -1.91 3.91
C LEU A 36 -2.50 -1.98 2.48
N ASN A 37 -2.90 -1.04 1.61
CA ASN A 37 -2.38 -0.94 0.23
C ASN A 37 -1.16 -0.02 0.18
N VAL A 38 0.00 -0.55 -0.20
CA VAL A 38 1.27 0.17 -0.24
C VAL A 38 1.61 0.53 -1.69
N MET A 39 1.60 1.82 -2.00
CA MET A 39 1.73 2.37 -3.34
C MET A 39 2.92 3.34 -3.43
N SER A 40 3.54 3.44 -4.60
CA SER A 40 4.70 4.33 -4.80
C SER A 40 5.09 4.41 -6.27
N GLY A 41 6.00 5.31 -6.62
CA GLY A 41 6.79 5.17 -7.86
C GLY A 41 7.76 3.97 -7.80
N PRO A 42 8.30 3.49 -8.94
CA PRO A 42 9.33 2.46 -8.97
C PRO A 42 10.54 2.85 -8.11
N GLY A 43 11.03 1.91 -7.30
CA GLY A 43 12.24 2.10 -6.52
C GLY A 43 12.11 3.04 -5.30
N ALA A 44 10.90 3.46 -4.91
CA ALA A 44 10.70 4.26 -3.69
C ALA A 44 11.02 3.51 -2.38
N GLY A 45 11.09 2.18 -2.44
CA GLY A 45 11.55 1.33 -1.33
C GLY A 45 10.45 0.54 -0.60
N LYS A 46 9.33 0.21 -1.26
CA LYS A 46 8.21 -0.57 -0.69
C LYS A 46 8.66 -1.92 -0.10
N THR A 47 9.27 -2.79 -0.90
CA THR A 47 9.78 -4.08 -0.41
C THR A 47 10.71 -3.92 0.79
N ALA A 48 11.65 -2.97 0.73
CA ALA A 48 12.62 -2.76 1.80
C ALA A 48 11.97 -2.23 3.10
N LEU A 49 10.91 -1.43 2.98
CA LEU A 49 10.08 -1.03 4.11
C LEU A 49 9.34 -2.24 4.69
N LEU A 50 8.74 -3.08 3.85
CA LEU A 50 8.01 -4.27 4.28
C LEU A 50 8.93 -5.29 4.94
N GLU A 51 10.14 -5.52 4.44
CA GLU A 51 11.17 -6.35 5.09
C GLU A 51 11.42 -5.89 6.53
N LYS A 52 11.61 -4.58 6.75
CA LYS A 52 11.77 -4.03 8.11
C LYS A 52 10.51 -4.13 8.96
N THR A 53 9.35 -4.00 8.33
CA THR A 53 8.05 -4.07 9.01
C THR A 53 7.78 -5.49 9.51
N LEU A 54 7.97 -6.50 8.66
CA LEU A 54 7.87 -7.91 9.04
C LEU A 54 8.89 -8.27 10.13
N ALA A 55 10.14 -7.84 9.98
CA ALA A 55 11.17 -8.07 11.00
C ALA A 55 10.80 -7.52 12.39
N ALA A 56 10.13 -6.37 12.43
CA ALA A 56 9.79 -5.68 13.67
C ALA A 56 8.46 -6.12 14.27
N LEU A 57 7.47 -6.44 13.43
CA LEU A 57 6.07 -6.61 13.86
C LEU A 57 5.56 -8.05 13.80
N SER A 58 6.25 -8.99 13.15
CA SER A 58 5.78 -10.39 13.07
C SER A 58 5.80 -11.13 14.42
N ALA A 59 6.42 -10.57 15.46
CA ALA A 59 6.32 -11.07 16.83
C ALA A 59 5.06 -10.58 17.56
N GLU A 60 4.43 -9.52 17.06
CA GLU A 60 3.24 -8.89 17.65
C GLU A 60 1.96 -9.24 16.88
N PHE A 61 2.07 -9.43 15.56
CA PHE A 61 0.95 -9.69 14.66
C PHE A 61 1.28 -10.84 13.70
N ALA A 62 0.27 -11.61 13.34
CA ALA A 62 0.33 -12.52 12.21
C ALA A 62 0.11 -11.72 10.92
N ILE A 63 1.17 -11.60 10.10
CA ILE A 63 1.20 -10.71 8.93
C ILE A 63 1.31 -11.52 7.64
N GLY A 64 0.38 -11.30 6.70
CA GLY A 64 0.48 -11.76 5.32
C GLY A 64 0.85 -10.65 4.35
N VAL A 65 1.37 -11.02 3.17
CA VAL A 65 1.64 -10.07 2.08
C VAL A 65 1.12 -10.58 0.75
N ILE A 66 0.46 -9.72 -0.01
CA ILE A 66 0.15 -9.91 -1.42
C ILE A 66 1.07 -8.96 -2.20
N ALA A 67 2.07 -9.51 -2.89
CA ALA A 67 3.09 -8.74 -3.59
C ALA A 67 2.82 -8.71 -5.10
N GLY A 68 2.47 -7.53 -5.62
CA GLY A 68 2.22 -7.30 -7.04
C GLY A 68 3.42 -6.73 -7.77
N ASP A 69 3.84 -7.41 -8.83
CA ASP A 69 4.88 -6.93 -9.76
C ASP A 69 4.48 -7.27 -11.20
N MET A 70 5.06 -6.58 -12.18
CA MET A 70 4.70 -6.77 -13.59
C MET A 70 5.13 -8.12 -14.13
N THR A 71 6.34 -8.58 -13.81
CA THR A 71 6.96 -9.72 -14.51
C THR A 71 7.72 -10.70 -13.62
N THR A 72 7.99 -10.37 -12.35
CA THR A 72 8.86 -11.20 -11.50
C THR A 72 8.24 -11.47 -10.14
N GLU A 73 8.77 -12.47 -9.43
CA GLU A 73 8.43 -12.72 -8.02
C GLU A 73 9.52 -12.25 -7.05
N LEU A 74 10.47 -11.43 -7.52
CA LEU A 74 11.68 -11.08 -6.75
C LEU A 74 11.35 -10.43 -5.40
N ASP A 75 10.32 -9.57 -5.37
CA ASP A 75 9.88 -8.94 -4.14
C ASP A 75 9.19 -9.93 -3.19
N ALA A 76 8.35 -10.83 -3.72
CA ALA A 76 7.73 -11.89 -2.93
C ALA A 76 8.78 -12.82 -2.30
N ASP A 77 9.80 -13.24 -3.07
CA ASP A 77 10.88 -14.11 -2.58
C ASP A 77 11.72 -13.48 -1.48
N ARG A 78 11.87 -12.15 -1.50
CA ARG A 78 12.54 -11.42 -0.42
C ARG A 78 11.71 -11.44 0.85
N LEU A 79 10.39 -11.23 0.73
CA LEU A 79 9.46 -11.16 1.86
C LEU A 79 9.19 -12.54 2.50
N ARG A 80 9.19 -13.62 1.71
CA ARG A 80 9.05 -15.00 2.22
C ARG A 80 10.10 -15.37 3.26
N ARG A 81 11.27 -14.73 3.23
CA ARG A 81 12.37 -14.96 4.20
C ARG A 81 12.00 -14.59 5.64
N PHE A 82 10.90 -13.87 5.85
CA PHE A 82 10.39 -13.47 7.16
C PHE A 82 9.33 -14.43 7.72
N GLY A 83 9.02 -15.52 7.02
CA GLY A 83 8.24 -16.65 7.56
C GLY A 83 6.72 -16.50 7.56
N GLY A 84 6.18 -15.32 7.23
CA GLY A 84 4.74 -15.11 7.02
C GLY A 84 4.28 -15.57 5.63
N PRO A 85 2.95 -15.75 5.41
CA PRO A 85 2.42 -16.10 4.11
C PRO A 85 2.60 -14.94 3.11
N VAL A 86 3.12 -15.26 1.92
CA VAL A 86 3.38 -14.28 0.86
C VAL A 86 2.93 -14.82 -0.49
N VAL A 87 1.90 -14.17 -1.02
CA VAL A 87 1.33 -14.47 -2.34
C VAL A 87 1.91 -13.49 -3.36
N ALA A 88 2.48 -14.03 -4.44
CA ALA A 88 2.95 -13.23 -5.56
C ALA A 88 1.86 -13.08 -6.62
N ILE A 89 1.69 -11.87 -7.16
CA ILE A 89 0.81 -11.60 -8.31
C ILE A 89 1.65 -10.98 -9.42
N THR A 90 1.76 -11.70 -10.53
CA THR A 90 2.37 -11.18 -11.76
C THR A 90 1.29 -10.53 -12.62
N THR A 91 1.30 -9.20 -12.73
CA THR A 91 0.25 -8.43 -13.43
C THR A 91 0.40 -8.45 -14.96
N GLY A 92 1.52 -8.97 -15.46
CA GLY A 92 1.85 -9.05 -16.88
C GLY A 92 2.09 -7.68 -17.48
N ARG A 93 1.03 -7.07 -18.03
CA ARG A 93 1.07 -5.73 -18.65
C ARG A 93 0.34 -4.67 -17.85
N ALA A 94 -0.41 -5.04 -16.82
CA ALA A 94 -1.17 -4.07 -16.03
C ALA A 94 -0.24 -3.24 -15.12
N CYS A 95 -0.50 -1.94 -15.07
CA CYS A 95 0.30 -0.95 -14.34
C CYS A 95 -0.12 -0.76 -12.87
N HIS A 96 -1.04 -1.58 -12.37
CA HIS A 96 -1.61 -1.57 -11.02
C HIS A 96 -2.16 -2.96 -10.67
N LEU A 97 -2.46 -3.19 -9.40
CA LEU A 97 -3.34 -4.25 -8.94
C LEU A 97 -4.78 -3.74 -8.88
N ASP A 98 -5.70 -4.52 -9.45
CA ASP A 98 -7.15 -4.29 -9.32
C ASP A 98 -7.77 -5.22 -8.28
N SER A 99 -9.04 -5.00 -7.97
CA SER A 99 -9.79 -5.82 -7.02
C SER A 99 -9.85 -7.31 -7.37
N LYS A 100 -9.92 -7.67 -8.67
CA LYS A 100 -10.00 -9.07 -9.10
C LYS A 100 -8.67 -9.79 -8.90
N MET A 101 -7.56 -9.11 -9.19
CA MET A 101 -6.22 -9.64 -8.93
C MET A 101 -6.05 -9.91 -7.43
N VAL A 102 -6.40 -8.94 -6.58
CA VAL A 102 -6.30 -9.11 -5.13
C VAL A 102 -7.27 -10.18 -4.60
N ALA A 103 -8.47 -10.31 -5.16
CA ALA A 103 -9.38 -11.43 -4.83
C ALA A 103 -8.74 -12.79 -5.13
N GLY A 104 -8.05 -12.92 -6.27
CA GLY A 104 -7.26 -14.11 -6.59
C GLY A 104 -6.15 -14.38 -5.57
N GLY A 105 -5.49 -13.31 -5.11
CA GLY A 105 -4.49 -13.38 -4.03
C GLY A 105 -5.07 -13.85 -2.70
N LEU A 106 -6.27 -13.37 -2.32
CA LEU A 106 -6.97 -13.80 -1.11
C LEU A 106 -7.34 -15.29 -1.16
N HIS A 107 -7.85 -15.78 -2.29
CA HIS A 107 -8.11 -17.21 -2.46
C HIS A 107 -6.83 -18.06 -2.38
N GLN A 108 -5.69 -17.52 -2.80
CA GLN A 108 -4.42 -18.22 -2.62
C GLN A 108 -3.97 -18.23 -1.16
N LEU A 109 -4.12 -17.10 -0.47
CA LEU A 109 -3.82 -16.97 0.96
C LEU A 109 -4.62 -17.98 1.80
N GLU A 110 -5.92 -18.12 1.52
CA GLU A 110 -6.82 -19.09 2.16
C GLU A 110 -6.42 -20.55 1.91
N ARG A 111 -5.76 -20.84 0.79
CA ARG A 111 -5.22 -22.19 0.52
C ARG A 111 -3.92 -22.46 1.27
N GLU A 112 -3.14 -21.42 1.55
CA GLU A 112 -1.82 -21.53 2.20
C GLU A 112 -1.92 -21.50 3.72
N CYS A 113 -2.92 -20.82 4.27
CA CYS A 113 -3.18 -20.71 5.71
C CYS A 113 -4.66 -20.43 5.98
N ASP A 114 -5.10 -20.60 7.24
CA ASP A 114 -6.41 -20.09 7.67
C ASP A 114 -6.32 -18.56 7.85
N PRO A 115 -6.98 -17.75 7.00
CA PRO A 115 -6.87 -16.30 7.03
C PRO A 115 -7.34 -15.67 8.34
N SER A 116 -8.22 -16.35 9.09
CA SER A 116 -8.74 -15.88 10.37
C SER A 116 -7.65 -15.81 11.47
N ASN A 117 -6.48 -16.41 11.22
CA ASN A 117 -5.32 -16.31 12.10
C ASN A 117 -4.39 -15.12 11.75
N LEU A 118 -4.70 -14.35 10.70
CA LEU A 118 -3.94 -13.16 10.34
C LEU A 118 -4.58 -11.93 10.98
N ASP A 119 -3.74 -11.01 11.44
CA ASP A 119 -4.19 -9.70 11.94
C ASP A 119 -4.09 -8.62 10.85
N LEU A 120 -3.14 -8.79 9.93
CA LEU A 120 -2.70 -7.76 8.99
C LEU A 120 -2.29 -8.36 7.65
N VAL A 121 -2.76 -7.75 6.56
CA VAL A 121 -2.29 -8.04 5.21
C VAL A 121 -1.78 -6.76 4.56
N PHE A 122 -0.55 -6.80 4.05
CA PHE A 122 -0.06 -5.76 3.15
C PHE A 122 -0.32 -6.16 1.70
N VAL A 123 -0.87 -5.25 0.91
CA VAL A 123 -0.87 -5.34 -0.55
C VAL A 123 0.24 -4.44 -1.05
N GLU A 124 1.36 -5.01 -1.50
CA GLU A 124 2.42 -4.26 -2.17
C GLU A 124 2.01 -4.05 -3.64
N ASN A 125 1.57 -2.85 -3.98
CA ASN A 125 1.08 -2.54 -5.32
C ASN A 125 2.23 -2.34 -6.33
N VAL A 126 1.90 -2.34 -7.62
CA VAL A 126 2.87 -2.07 -8.68
C VAL A 126 3.48 -0.66 -8.49
N GLY A 127 4.78 -0.53 -8.77
CA GLY A 127 5.47 0.77 -8.73
C GLY A 127 4.95 1.72 -9.80
N ASN A 128 3.95 2.54 -9.47
CA ASN A 128 3.38 3.57 -10.33
C ASN A 128 2.65 4.64 -9.47
N LEU A 129 2.81 5.92 -9.82
CA LEU A 129 2.17 7.05 -9.14
C LEU A 129 0.82 7.47 -9.76
N VAL A 130 0.40 6.82 -10.86
CA VAL A 130 -0.84 7.16 -11.59
C VAL A 130 -1.88 6.06 -11.37
N CYS A 131 -1.72 4.91 -12.04
CA CYS A 131 -2.76 3.89 -12.10
C CYS A 131 -3.24 3.42 -10.71
N PRO A 132 -2.38 3.07 -9.73
CA PRO A 132 -2.85 2.51 -8.46
C PRO A 132 -3.73 3.45 -7.64
N ALA A 133 -3.64 4.76 -7.87
CA ALA A 133 -4.42 5.74 -7.12
C ALA A 133 -5.92 5.72 -7.47
N GLU A 134 -6.29 5.15 -8.62
CA GLU A 134 -7.66 5.12 -9.13
C GLU A 134 -8.38 3.79 -8.86
N PHE A 135 -7.65 2.75 -8.46
CA PHE A 135 -8.18 1.40 -8.29
C PHE A 135 -8.06 0.94 -6.84
N GLU A 136 -9.20 0.87 -6.17
CA GLU A 136 -9.28 0.24 -4.86
C GLU A 136 -9.13 -1.28 -4.99
N VAL A 137 -8.49 -1.89 -3.99
CA VAL A 137 -8.29 -3.34 -3.89
C VAL A 137 -9.04 -3.96 -2.73
N GLY A 138 -9.70 -3.14 -1.91
CA GLY A 138 -10.39 -3.55 -0.68
C GLY A 138 -9.54 -3.29 0.57
N GLU A 139 -8.70 -2.26 0.57
CA GLU A 139 -7.77 -1.89 1.64
C GLU A 139 -8.36 -0.94 2.67
N HIS A 140 -8.07 -1.12 3.97
CA HIS A 140 -8.63 -0.27 5.02
C HIS A 140 -7.94 1.08 5.10
N ALA A 141 -6.69 1.14 4.62
CA ALA A 141 -5.95 2.37 4.48
C ALA A 141 -4.95 2.29 3.33
N LYS A 142 -4.70 3.43 2.72
CA LYS A 142 -3.75 3.65 1.63
C LYS A 142 -2.46 4.25 2.18
N VAL A 143 -1.34 3.62 1.85
CA VAL A 143 0.02 4.05 2.22
C VAL A 143 0.77 4.43 0.95
N ALA A 144 1.13 5.70 0.82
CA ALA A 144 1.97 6.16 -0.27
C ALA A 144 3.43 6.28 0.20
N LEU A 145 4.39 5.93 -0.67
CA LEU A 145 5.80 6.26 -0.50
C LEU A 145 6.22 7.28 -1.57
N LEU A 146 7.04 8.24 -1.15
CA LEU A 146 7.73 9.16 -2.04
C LEU A 146 9.19 9.28 -1.60
N SER A 147 10.12 8.79 -2.41
CA SER A 147 11.55 8.93 -2.15
C SER A 147 12.00 10.37 -2.40
N VAL A 148 12.90 10.88 -1.54
CA VAL A 148 13.54 12.18 -1.76
C VAL A 148 14.24 12.28 -3.12
N THR A 149 14.65 11.15 -3.69
CA THR A 149 15.29 11.06 -5.02
C THR A 149 14.32 11.27 -6.18
N GLU A 150 13.01 11.20 -5.96
CA GLU A 150 12.00 11.38 -7.00
C GLU A 150 11.67 12.86 -7.23
N GLY A 151 12.06 13.75 -6.31
CA GLY A 151 11.88 15.20 -6.41
C GLY A 151 10.66 15.73 -5.65
N GLU A 152 10.77 16.98 -5.22
CA GLU A 152 9.84 17.60 -4.27
C GLU A 152 8.44 17.90 -4.84
N ASP A 153 8.32 17.96 -6.17
CA ASP A 153 7.15 18.42 -6.90
C ASP A 153 6.11 17.32 -7.17
N LYS A 154 6.46 16.05 -6.89
CA LYS A 154 5.59 14.89 -7.15
C LYS A 154 4.21 14.99 -6.50
N PRO A 155 4.04 15.50 -5.27
CA PRO A 155 2.72 15.68 -4.68
C PRO A 155 1.78 16.56 -5.50
N LEU A 156 2.32 17.60 -6.14
CA LEU A 156 1.53 18.52 -6.97
C LEU A 156 1.31 17.97 -8.38
N LYS A 157 2.24 17.15 -8.90
CA LYS A 157 2.15 16.52 -10.23
C LYS A 157 1.24 15.30 -10.27
N TYR A 158 1.13 14.55 -9.17
CA TYR A 158 0.33 13.33 -9.07
C TYR A 158 -0.68 13.44 -7.93
N PRO A 159 -1.56 14.45 -7.93
CA PRO A 159 -2.33 14.84 -6.74
C PRO A 159 -3.28 13.74 -6.25
N ILE A 160 -3.79 12.86 -7.13
CA ILE A 160 -4.70 11.78 -6.75
C ILE A 160 -4.01 10.80 -5.79
N MET A 161 -2.81 10.32 -6.13
CA MET A 161 -2.02 9.41 -5.29
C MET A 161 -1.82 9.93 -3.86
N PHE A 162 -1.50 11.22 -3.74
CA PHE A 162 -1.20 11.81 -2.44
C PHE A 162 -2.43 12.30 -1.69
N ARG A 163 -3.52 12.63 -2.40
CA ARG A 163 -4.82 12.99 -1.81
C ARG A 163 -5.48 11.82 -1.12
N GLU A 164 -5.40 10.64 -1.73
CA GLU A 164 -6.06 9.43 -1.21
C GLU A 164 -5.24 8.70 -0.13
N ALA A 165 -4.00 9.11 0.12
CA ALA A 165 -3.15 8.46 1.11
C ALA A 165 -3.54 8.81 2.56
N ASP A 166 -3.76 7.80 3.40
CA ASP A 166 -3.93 7.96 4.84
C ASP A 166 -2.59 8.21 5.54
N CYS A 167 -1.53 7.57 5.02
CA CYS A 167 -0.15 7.76 5.46
C CYS A 167 0.79 7.91 4.27
N LEU A 168 1.59 8.97 4.28
CA LEU A 168 2.69 9.19 3.36
C LEU A 168 4.02 8.97 4.08
N LEU A 169 4.85 8.11 3.50
CA LEU A 169 6.23 7.91 3.90
C LEU A 169 7.15 8.67 2.94
N ILE A 170 7.88 9.66 3.46
CA ILE A 170 8.94 10.34 2.71
C ILE A 170 10.20 9.50 2.90
N THR A 171 10.60 8.72 1.88
CA THR A 171 11.62 7.68 2.04
C THR A 171 13.02 8.14 1.63
N LYS A 172 14.03 7.39 2.07
CA LYS A 172 15.46 7.61 1.79
C LYS A 172 15.97 8.96 2.26
N ILE A 173 15.45 9.47 3.39
CA ILE A 173 15.88 10.76 3.95
C ILE A 173 17.36 10.82 4.32
N ASP A 174 18.02 9.66 4.46
CA ASP A 174 19.47 9.57 4.62
C ASP A 174 20.26 10.10 3.40
N LEU A 175 19.60 10.21 2.24
CA LEU A 175 20.19 10.78 1.03
C LEU A 175 20.02 12.29 0.94
N ALA A 176 19.14 12.91 1.74
CA ALA A 176 18.87 14.35 1.66
C ALA A 176 20.13 15.23 1.79
N PRO A 177 21.15 14.92 2.64
CA PRO A 177 22.38 15.71 2.69
C PRO A 177 23.23 15.69 1.41
N TYR A 178 22.93 14.80 0.46
CA TYR A 178 23.67 14.62 -0.80
C TYR A 178 22.86 15.08 -2.03
N LEU A 179 21.67 15.62 -1.82
CA LEU A 179 20.74 16.03 -2.88
C LEU A 179 20.27 17.47 -2.64
N ASP A 180 19.85 18.14 -3.71
CA ASP A 180 19.15 19.43 -3.63
C ASP A 180 17.65 19.23 -3.28
N ALA A 181 17.34 18.27 -2.41
CA ALA A 181 15.98 17.89 -2.04
C ALA A 181 15.78 18.06 -0.53
N ASP A 182 14.77 18.82 -0.14
CA ASP A 182 14.33 19.04 1.23
C ASP A 182 13.06 18.23 1.53
N PRO A 183 13.14 17.20 2.41
CA PRO A 183 11.98 16.45 2.88
C PRO A 183 10.85 17.34 3.43
N LYS A 184 11.16 18.51 4.00
CA LYS A 184 10.15 19.43 4.52
C LYS A 184 9.34 20.07 3.39
N ARG A 185 9.96 20.35 2.24
CA ARG A 185 9.26 20.87 1.05
C ARG A 185 8.33 19.82 0.45
N ILE A 186 8.75 18.55 0.42
CA ILE A 186 7.85 17.43 0.09
C ILE A 186 6.63 17.44 1.01
N ALA A 187 6.84 17.46 2.33
CA ALA A 187 5.75 17.48 3.30
C ALA A 187 4.81 18.69 3.11
N ALA A 188 5.35 19.88 2.83
CA ALA A 188 4.57 21.07 2.56
C ALA A 188 3.72 20.94 1.27
N ASN A 189 4.28 20.37 0.20
CA ASN A 189 3.55 20.11 -1.04
C ASN A 189 2.44 19.07 -0.86
N VAL A 190 2.67 18.05 -0.03
CA VAL A 190 1.64 17.06 0.31
C VAL A 190 0.50 17.72 1.07
N ARG A 191 0.79 18.59 2.04
CA ARG A 191 -0.25 19.30 2.81
C ARG A 191 -1.16 20.18 1.95
N GLN A 192 -0.69 20.64 0.79
CA GLN A 192 -1.51 21.38 -0.16
C GLN A 192 -2.57 20.51 -0.86
N VAL A 193 -2.29 19.22 -1.05
CA VAL A 193 -3.21 18.27 -1.72
C VAL A 193 -3.95 17.37 -0.75
N ASN A 194 -3.39 17.15 0.44
CA ASN A 194 -3.93 16.33 1.50
C ASN A 194 -3.60 16.93 2.89
N PRO A 195 -4.51 17.72 3.48
CA PRO A 195 -4.29 18.31 4.79
C PRO A 195 -4.34 17.27 5.92
N HIS A 196 -4.87 16.06 5.69
CA HIS A 196 -5.17 15.08 6.74
C HIS A 196 -4.17 13.92 6.82
N ALA A 197 -3.40 13.63 5.78
CA ALA A 197 -2.43 12.53 5.77
C ALA A 197 -1.48 12.58 6.97
N THR A 198 -1.21 11.41 7.54
CA THR A 198 -0.04 11.21 8.39
C THR A 198 1.20 11.29 7.51
N ILE A 199 2.20 12.09 7.87
CA ILE A 199 3.45 12.22 7.08
C ILE A 199 4.61 11.79 7.95
N VAL A 200 5.35 10.76 7.53
CA VAL A 200 6.49 10.21 8.26
C VAL A 200 7.73 10.21 7.39
N PRO A 201 8.75 11.04 7.70
CA PRO A 201 10.06 10.92 7.09
C PRO A 201 10.77 9.65 7.57
N VAL A 202 11.22 8.79 6.66
CA VAL A 202 11.83 7.50 7.00
C VAL A 202 13.11 7.20 6.20
N SER A 203 14.03 6.48 6.84
CA SER A 203 15.13 5.79 6.16
C SER A 203 15.21 4.36 6.64
N VAL A 204 15.02 3.42 5.73
CA VAL A 204 15.24 1.99 5.99
C VAL A 204 16.71 1.70 6.29
N LYS A 205 17.64 2.44 5.67
CA LYS A 205 19.08 2.25 5.82
C LYS A 205 19.56 2.60 7.23
N THR A 206 19.09 3.72 7.78
CA THR A 206 19.49 4.19 9.13
C THR A 206 18.48 3.82 10.22
N SER A 207 17.36 3.20 9.84
CA SER A 207 16.18 2.94 10.69
C SER A 207 15.50 4.21 11.23
N SER A 208 15.88 5.39 10.74
CA SER A 208 15.27 6.66 11.14
C SER A 208 13.79 6.69 10.76
N GLY A 209 12.94 7.12 11.69
CA GLY A 209 11.49 7.25 11.49
C GLY A 209 10.71 5.92 11.46
N LEU A 210 11.36 4.77 11.43
CA LEU A 210 10.66 3.48 11.31
C LEU A 210 9.76 3.16 12.50
N ASN A 211 10.14 3.53 13.72
CA ASN A 211 9.28 3.31 14.89
C ASN A 211 7.95 4.07 14.77
N VAL A 212 7.97 5.30 14.22
CA VAL A 212 6.74 6.07 13.99
C VAL A 212 5.85 5.40 12.95
N TRP A 213 6.46 4.83 11.90
CA TRP A 213 5.74 4.00 10.93
C TRP A 213 5.13 2.74 11.58
N PHE A 214 5.90 2.02 12.40
CA PHE A 214 5.42 0.82 13.10
C PHE A 214 4.27 1.15 14.05
N ASP A 215 4.33 2.26 14.77
CA ASP A 215 3.26 2.74 15.63
C ASP A 215 2.00 3.10 14.84
N TRP A 216 2.16 3.69 13.64
CA TRP A 216 1.04 3.94 12.76
C TRP A 216 0.38 2.62 12.32
N VAL A 217 1.16 1.60 11.93
CA VAL A 217 0.65 0.26 11.58
C VAL A 217 -0.08 -0.38 12.76
N ARG A 218 0.50 -0.37 13.98
CA ARG A 218 -0.16 -0.85 15.21
C ARG A 218 -1.50 -0.15 15.42
N SER A 219 -1.55 1.16 15.18
CA SER A 219 -2.79 1.93 15.32
C SER A 219 -3.87 1.51 14.31
N CYS A 220 -3.49 1.11 13.10
CA CYS A 220 -4.41 0.60 12.09
C CYS A 220 -5.02 -0.73 12.54
N VAL A 221 -4.18 -1.67 12.96
CA VAL A 221 -4.65 -2.99 13.46
C VAL A 221 -5.58 -2.80 14.66
N ALA A 222 -5.19 -1.97 15.63
CA ALA A 222 -6.02 -1.70 16.81
C ALA A 222 -7.38 -1.04 16.49
N ARG A 223 -7.49 -0.28 15.39
CA ARG A 223 -8.77 0.25 14.90
C ARG A 223 -9.60 -0.82 14.20
N GLY A 224 -8.97 -1.70 13.44
CA GLY A 224 -9.60 -2.85 12.77
C GLY A 224 -10.27 -3.79 13.77
N SER A 225 -9.55 -4.21 14.82
CA SER A 225 -10.09 -5.10 15.85
C SER A 225 -11.30 -4.49 16.59
N LYS A 226 -11.34 -3.17 16.76
CA LYS A 226 -12.50 -2.48 17.39
C LYS A 226 -13.74 -2.45 16.50
N ARG A 227 -13.58 -2.41 15.17
CA ARG A 227 -14.70 -2.50 14.22
C ARG A 227 -15.33 -3.89 14.20
N ALA A 228 -14.51 -4.94 14.31
CA ALA A 228 -15.00 -6.32 14.36
C ALA A 228 -15.85 -6.66 15.62
N ILE A 229 -15.67 -5.91 16.73
CA ILE A 229 -16.36 -6.18 18.00
C ILE A 229 -17.67 -5.39 18.14
N ALA A 230 -17.89 -4.34 17.36
CA ALA A 230 -19.12 -3.55 17.41
C ALA A 230 -20.22 -4.26 16.57
N PRO A 231 -21.30 -4.79 17.19
CA PRO A 231 -22.40 -5.34 16.41
C PRO A 231 -23.11 -4.21 15.67
N HIS A 232 -23.44 -4.45 14.40
CA HIS A 232 -24.37 -3.62 13.63
C HIS A 232 -25.75 -3.58 14.28
#